data_AF-A0A811ZG94-F1
#
_entry.id   AF-A0A811ZG94-F1
#
_cell.length_a   1.000
_cell.length_b   1.000
_cell.length_c   1.000
_cell.angle_alpha   90.00
_cell.angle_beta   90.00
_cell.angle_gamma   90.00
#
_symmetry.space_group_name_H-M   'P 1'
#
loop_
_entity.id
_entity.type
_entity.pdbx_description
1 polymer ?
#
loop_
_entity_poly.entity_id
_entity_poly.type
_entity_poly.pdbx_seq_one_letter_code
_entity_poly.pdbx_strand_id
1 'polypeptide(L)' 'MFLLVEVPKGWVEGFEHDEEFLKIHHSLLELDVSEGTLQCPESGHLFPYSDRVPNMLLSEEGTQT' A
#
# COMPACT_ATOMS: atom_id res chain seq x y z
N MET A 1 -7.71 -17.14 -2.00
CA MET A 1 -6.59 -17.38 -2.93
C MET A 1 -5.52 -16.35 -2.59
N PHE A 2 -4.48 -16.75 -1.86
CA PHE A 2 -3.39 -15.84 -1.50
C PHE A 2 -2.47 -15.76 -2.72
N LEU A 3 -2.55 -14.66 -3.45
CA LEU A 3 -1.59 -14.33 -4.51
C LEU A 3 -0.24 -14.09 -3.84
N LEU A 4 0.66 -15.05 -3.96
CA LEU A 4 2.04 -14.89 -3.50
C LEU A 4 2.80 -14.24 -4.65
N VAL A 5 2.70 -12.91 -4.74
CA VAL A 5 3.48 -12.12 -5.69
C VAL A 5 4.86 -11.87 -5.10
N GLU A 6 5.91 -12.23 -5.84
CA GLU A 6 7.27 -11.93 -5.44
C GLU A 6 7.53 -10.43 -5.60
N VAL A 7 7.69 -9.74 -4.48
CA VAL A 7 8.02 -8.30 -4.46
C VAL A 7 9.53 -8.15 -4.23
N PRO A 8 10.26 -7.47 -5.13
CA PRO A 8 11.66 -7.14 -4.93
C PRO A 8 11.87 -6.40 -3.60
N LYS A 9 12.95 -6.72 -2.88
CA LYS A 9 13.27 -6.11 -1.58
C LYS A 9 13.85 -4.69 -1.67
N GLY A 10 14.15 -4.22 -2.88
CA GLY A 10 14.74 -2.92 -3.12
C GLY A 10 15.00 -2.72 -4.61
N TRP A 11 15.51 -1.53 -4.93
CA TRP A 11 15.88 -1.15 -6.30
C TRP A 11 17.18 -1.85 -6.72
N VAL A 12 17.27 -2.17 -8.01
CA VAL A 12 18.50 -2.62 -8.67
C VAL A 12 19.06 -1.49 -9.54
N GLU A 13 20.37 -1.44 -9.73
CA GLU A 13 21.00 -0.45 -10.61
C GLU A 13 20.59 -0.71 -12.07
N GLY A 14 20.20 0.34 -12.80
CA GLY A 14 19.75 0.21 -14.19
C GLY A 14 18.36 -0.43 -14.35
N PHE A 15 17.54 -0.46 -13.30
CA PHE A 15 16.22 -1.11 -13.30
C PHE A 15 15.29 -0.60 -14.41
N GLU A 16 15.50 0.61 -14.89
CA GLU A 16 14.70 1.22 -15.96
C GLU A 16 14.84 0.50 -17.31
N HIS A 17 15.87 -0.35 -17.47
CA HIS A 17 16.07 -1.20 -18.64
C HIS A 17 15.85 -2.69 -18.34
N ASP A 18 15.48 -3.05 -17.11
CA ASP A 18 15.23 -4.43 -16.67
C ASP A 18 13.73 -4.74 -16.74
N GLU A 19 13.30 -5.29 -17.88
CA GLU A 19 11.92 -5.72 -18.12
C GLU A 19 11.39 -6.72 -17.09
N GLU A 20 12.27 -7.52 -16.45
CA GLU A 20 11.85 -8.43 -15.39
C GLU A 20 11.53 -7.67 -14.11
N PHE A 21 12.40 -6.71 -13.72
CA PHE A 21 12.15 -5.83 -12.59
C PHE A 21 10.89 -4.98 -12.78
N LEU A 22 10.67 -4.44 -13.99
CA LEU A 22 9.50 -3.61 -14.30
C LEU A 22 8.16 -4.36 -14.22
N LYS A 23 8.16 -5.69 -14.12
CA LYS A 23 6.95 -6.47 -13.78
C LYS A 23 6.42 -6.20 -12.38
N ILE A 24 7.15 -5.47 -11.53
CA ILE A 24 6.65 -4.95 -10.25
C ILE A 24 5.38 -4.09 -10.40
N HIS A 25 5.08 -3.58 -11.61
CA HIS A 25 3.81 -2.91 -11.89
C HIS A 25 2.58 -3.77 -11.55
N HIS A 26 2.66 -5.10 -11.68
CA HIS A 26 1.58 -6.00 -11.27
C HIS A 26 1.24 -5.80 -9.79
N SER A 27 2.27 -5.86 -8.92
CA SER A 27 2.12 -5.69 -7.49
C SER A 27 1.62 -4.30 -7.09
N LEU A 28 2.07 -3.26 -7.80
CA LEU A 28 1.81 -1.86 -7.43
C LEU A 28 0.50 -1.30 -8.00
N LEU A 29 0.07 -1.78 -9.17
CA LEU A 29 -1.03 -1.17 -9.94
C LEU A 29 -2.17 -2.14 -10.24
N GLU A 30 -1.92 -3.45 -10.29
CA GLU A 30 -2.93 -4.45 -10.66
C GLU A 30 -3.55 -5.14 -9.45
N LEU A 31 -2.88 -5.10 -8.30
CA LEU A 31 -3.43 -5.57 -7.04
C LEU A 31 -4.22 -4.45 -6.36
N ASP A 32 -5.40 -4.81 -5.86
CA ASP A 32 -6.29 -3.90 -5.18
C ASP A 32 -6.79 -4.55 -3.88
N VAL A 33 -6.96 -3.72 -2.85
CA VAL A 33 -7.55 -4.14 -1.58
C VAL A 33 -9.03 -3.80 -1.66
N SER A 34 -9.93 -4.73 -1.36
CA SER A 34 -11.36 -4.39 -1.35
C SER A 34 -11.79 -3.76 -0.02
N GLU A 35 -11.34 -4.35 1.08
CA GLU A 35 -11.74 -4.05 2.45
C GLU A 35 -10.54 -4.22 3.40
N GLY A 36 -10.42 -3.38 4.42
CA GLY A 36 -9.35 -3.48 5.42
C GLY A 36 -9.20 -2.24 6.30
N THR A 37 -8.02 -2.10 6.91
CA THR A 37 -7.64 -0.93 7.73
C THR A 37 -6.17 -0.59 7.51
N LEU A 38 -5.85 0.69 7.35
CA LEU A 38 -4.49 1.20 7.38
C LEU A 38 -4.17 1.60 8.82
N GLN A 39 -3.09 1.07 9.40
CA GLN A 39 -2.66 1.42 10.75
C GLN A 39 -1.50 2.42 10.70
N CYS A 40 -1.62 3.53 11.42
CA CYS A 40 -0.48 4.41 11.65
C CYS A 40 0.53 3.70 12.58
N PRO A 41 1.80 3.55 12.20
CA PRO A 41 2.79 2.86 13.03
C PRO A 41 3.16 3.65 14.29
N GLU A 42 3.00 4.98 14.29
CA GLU A 42 3.39 5.85 15.40
C GLU A 42 2.28 5.98 16.45
N SER A 43 1.04 6.23 16.02
CA SER A 43 -0.11 6.46 16.92
C SER A 43 -0.98 5.22 17.14
N GLY A 44 -0.82 4.19 16.30
CA GLY A 44 -1.69 3.01 16.29
C GLY A 44 -3.10 3.28 15.75
N HIS A 45 -3.41 4.51 15.32
CA HIS A 45 -4.71 4.88 14.78
C HIS A 45 -5.05 4.06 13.53
N LEU A 46 -6.31 3.63 13.44
CA LEU A 46 -6.80 2.79 12.34
C LEU A 46 -7.67 3.63 11.40
N PHE A 47 -7.24 3.71 10.15
CA PHE A 47 -7.99 4.33 9.06
C PHE A 47 -8.76 3.24 8.30
N PRO A 48 -10.09 3.24 8.32
CA PRO A 48 -10.89 2.28 7.58
C PRO A 48 -10.60 2.36 6.08
N TYR A 49 -10.54 1.20 5.44
CA TYR A 49 -10.41 1.06 3.99
C TYR A 49 -11.61 0.23 3.52
N SER A 50 -12.54 0.86 2.79
CA SER A 50 -13.80 0.26 2.38
C SER A 50 -14.15 0.65 0.95
N ASP A 51 -14.79 -0.24 0.20
CA ASP A 51 -15.16 0.01 -1.21
C ASP A 51 -13.98 0.52 -2.06
N ARG A 52 -12.77 -0.01 -1.82
CA ARG A 52 -11.53 0.41 -2.52
C ARG A 52 -11.11 1.87 -2.25
N VAL A 53 -11.63 2.50 -1.19
CA VAL A 53 -11.31 3.89 -0.83
C VAL A 53 -10.82 3.96 0.63
N PRO A 54 -9.61 4.49 0.87
CA PRO A 54 -9.13 4.75 2.23
C PRO A 54 -9.83 5.98 2.82
N ASN A 55 -10.33 5.86 4.06
CA ASN A 55 -10.81 6.98 4.84
C ASN A 55 -9.70 7.49 5.78
N MET A 56 -9.08 8.61 5.40
CA MET A 56 -8.00 9.26 6.16
C MET A 56 -8.50 10.45 7.00
N LEU A 57 -9.82 10.60 7.19
CA LEU A 57 -10.37 11.69 7.98
C LEU A 57 -10.02 11.51 9.46
N LEU A 58 -9.53 12.59 10.08
CA LEU A 58 -9.26 12.67 11.52
C LEU A 58 -10.41 13.40 12.21
N SER A 59 -10.78 12.94 13.40
CA SER A 59 -11.66 13.68 14.30
C SER A 59 -10.95 14.92 14.85
N GLU A 60 -11.68 15.90 15.38
CA GLU A 60 -11.10 17.17 15.86
C GLU A 60 -10.02 16.96 16.94
N GLU A 61 -10.19 15.95 17.79
CA GLU A 61 -9.19 15.50 18.77
C GLU A 61 -7.88 15.00 18.12
N GLY A 62 -7.95 14.36 16.95
CA GLY A 62 -6.80 13.85 16.21
C GLY A 62 -6.08 14.91 15.37
N THR A 63 -6.67 16.11 15.23
CA THR A 63 -6.06 17.24 14.52
C THR A 63 -5.22 18.16 15.42
N GLN A 64 -5.17 17.89 16.73
CA GLN A 64 -4.35 18.62 17.69
C GLN A 64 -3.12 17.80 18.09
N THR A 65 -2.09 17.84 17.23
CA THR A 65 -0.71 17.49 17.55
C THR A 65 0.22 18.51 16.94
#